data_AF-A0A428NDQ0-F1
#
_entry.id   AF-A0A428NDQ0-F1
#
_cell.length_a   1.000
_cell.length_b   1.000
_cell.length_c   1.000
_cell.angle_alpha   90.00
_cell.angle_beta   90.00
_cell.angle_gamma   90.00
#
_symmetry.space_group_name_H-M   'P 1'
#
loop_
_entity.id
_entity.type
_entity.pdbx_description
1 polymer ?
#
loop_
_entity_poly.entity_id
_entity_poly.type
_entity_poly.pdbx_seq_one_letter_code
_entity_poly.pdbx_strand_id
1 'polypeptide(L)'
;MTRRLGKDYVWVDAICIDQYDEQDVSRQVKLMHAIYSGAWVTLVALAGDSAHYRLPRVSPAPGGALDSSHVQWTCSHGGITLATALRSLKAHIAHSKWATRGWTF
;
A
#
# COMPACT_ATOMS: atom_id res chain seq x y z
N MET A 1 -3.88 -2.36 13.24
CA MET A 1 -4.62 -1.51 12.28
C MET A 1 -6.09 -1.90 12.21
N THR A 2 -6.42 -3.16 11.90
CA THR A 2 -7.78 -3.72 11.81
C THR A 2 -8.68 -3.36 12.99
N ARG A 3 -8.23 -3.60 14.24
CA ARG A 3 -8.97 -3.23 15.45
C ARG A 3 -9.25 -1.74 15.59
N ARG A 4 -8.33 -0.87 15.13
CA ARG A 4 -8.54 0.60 15.14
C ARG A 4 -9.60 1.04 14.13
N LEU A 5 -9.89 0.20 13.12
CA LEU A 5 -10.99 0.39 12.17
C LEU A 5 -12.29 -0.29 12.66
N GLY A 6 -12.32 -0.83 13.89
CA GLY A 6 -13.49 -1.53 14.43
C GLY A 6 -13.79 -2.84 13.72
N LYS A 7 -12.77 -3.51 13.16
CA LYS A 7 -12.91 -4.81 12.47
C LYS A 7 -12.08 -5.87 13.19
N ASP A 8 -12.58 -7.10 13.15
CA ASP A 8 -11.94 -8.25 13.80
C ASP A 8 -11.04 -9.06 12.86
N TYR A 9 -11.35 -9.02 11.56
CA TYR A 9 -10.70 -9.83 10.55
C TYR A 9 -10.02 -8.96 9.49
N VAL A 10 -8.85 -9.40 9.06
CA VAL A 10 -8.15 -8.87 7.90
C VAL A 10 -7.81 -10.04 6.99
N TRP A 11 -8.06 -9.86 5.70
CA TRP A 11 -7.68 -10.82 4.69
C TRP A 11 -6.37 -10.37 4.04
N VAL A 12 -5.41 -11.28 3.91
CA VAL A 12 -4.09 -11.04 3.32
C VAL A 12 -3.78 -12.20 2.39
N ASP A 13 -3.57 -11.95 1.11
CA ASP A 13 -3.34 -12.97 0.06
C ASP A 13 -2.18 -13.91 0.40
N ALA A 14 -1.09 -13.37 0.94
CA ALA A 14 0.08 -14.15 1.34
C ALA A 14 -0.17 -15.15 2.50
N ILE A 15 -1.28 -15.00 3.23
CA ILE A 15 -1.60 -15.84 4.41
C ILE A 15 -2.88 -16.65 4.18
N CYS A 16 -3.85 -16.08 3.48
CA CYS A 16 -5.18 -16.67 3.30
C CYS A 16 -5.29 -17.56 2.05
N ILE A 17 -4.27 -17.57 1.19
CA ILE A 17 -4.17 -18.44 0.02
C ILE A 17 -3.05 -19.44 0.28
N ASP A 18 -3.28 -20.72 0.02
CA ASP A 18 -2.20 -21.71 0.08
C ASP A 18 -1.28 -21.53 -1.13
N GLN A 19 -0.13 -20.88 -0.92
CA GLN A 19 0.83 -20.58 -1.98
C GLN A 19 1.56 -21.84 -2.50
N TYR A 20 1.44 -22.98 -1.82
CA TYR A 20 2.01 -24.25 -2.26
C TYR A 20 1.04 -25.10 -3.08
N ASP A 21 -0.24 -24.72 -3.13
CA ASP A 21 -1.26 -25.35 -3.97
C ASP A 21 -1.59 -24.45 -5.17
N GLU A 22 -1.03 -24.80 -6.33
CA GLU A 22 -1.28 -24.08 -7.58
C GLU A 22 -2.78 -24.00 -7.94
N GLN A 23 -3.58 -25.00 -7.55
CA GLN A 23 -5.02 -25.00 -7.82
C GLN A 23 -5.74 -23.99 -6.93
N ASP A 24 -5.39 -23.91 -5.65
CA ASP A 24 -5.97 -22.89 -4.76
C ASP A 24 -5.54 -21.50 -5.20
N VAL A 25 -4.25 -21.28 -5.52
CA VAL A 25 -3.79 -19.99 -6.08
C VAL A 25 -4.60 -19.60 -7.32
N SER A 26 -4.73 -20.51 -8.30
CA SER A 26 -5.49 -20.25 -9.52
C SER A 26 -6.96 -19.92 -9.25
N ARG A 27 -7.59 -20.61 -8.29
CA ARG A 27 -8.97 -20.36 -7.89
C ARG A 27 -9.12 -18.99 -7.20
N GLN A 28 -8.26 -18.68 -6.24
CA GLN A 28 -8.32 -17.43 -5.48
C GLN A 28 -8.01 -16.21 -6.35
N VAL A 29 -7.07 -16.33 -7.30
CA VAL A 29 -6.74 -15.25 -8.24
C VAL A 29 -7.96 -14.84 -9.07
N LYS A 30 -8.78 -15.81 -9.52
CA LYS A 30 -10.04 -15.52 -10.24
C LYS A 30 -11.06 -14.78 -9.37
N LEU A 31 -11.01 -14.98 -8.06
CA LEU A 31 -11.89 -14.35 -7.08
C LEU A 31 -11.36 -13.02 -6.53
N MET A 32 -10.13 -12.61 -6.87
CA MET A 32 -9.54 -11.36 -6.36
C MET A 32 -10.47 -10.16 -6.53
N HIS A 33 -11.08 -10.00 -7.71
CA HIS A 33 -12.02 -8.91 -7.97
C HIS A 33 -13.21 -8.88 -6.99
N ALA A 34 -13.75 -10.05 -6.64
CA ALA A 34 -14.86 -10.19 -5.71
C ALA A 34 -14.43 -9.98 -4.26
N ILE A 35 -13.23 -10.47 -3.88
CA ILE A 35 -12.66 -10.28 -2.54
C ILE A 35 -12.41 -8.79 -2.28
N TYR A 36 -11.77 -8.09 -3.22
CA TYR A 36 -11.47 -6.66 -3.07
C TYR A 36 -12.71 -5.78 -3.10
N SER A 37 -13.68 -6.07 -3.97
CA SER A 37 -14.94 -5.31 -4.05
C SER A 37 -15.88 -5.60 -2.88
N GLY A 38 -15.83 -6.80 -2.30
CA GLY A 38 -16.59 -7.19 -1.11
C GLY A 38 -15.96 -6.75 0.21
N ALA A 39 -14.71 -6.28 0.21
CA ALA A 39 -14.04 -5.80 1.41
C ALA A 39 -14.64 -4.48 1.89
N TRP A 40 -14.75 -4.30 3.22
CA TRP A 40 -15.18 -3.02 3.80
C TRP A 40 -14.20 -1.88 3.46
N VAL A 41 -12.90 -2.19 3.41
CA VAL A 41 -11.85 -1.29 2.94
C VAL A 41 -10.71 -2.11 2.34
N THR A 42 -10.13 -1.61 1.26
CA THR A 42 -8.93 -2.19 0.66
C THR A 42 -7.74 -1.26 0.93
N LEU A 43 -6.71 -1.79 1.59
CA LEU A 43 -5.47 -1.08 1.87
C LEU A 43 -4.42 -1.50 0.86
N VAL A 44 -3.81 -0.54 0.17
CA VAL A 44 -2.82 -0.78 -0.86
C VAL A 44 -1.54 -0.01 -0.56
N ALA A 45 -0.41 -0.69 -0.59
CA ALA A 45 0.90 -0.06 -0.60
C ALA A 45 1.24 0.35 -2.04
N LEU A 46 1.29 1.66 -2.30
CA LEU A 46 1.68 2.20 -3.61
C LEU A 46 3.20 2.34 -3.75
N ALA A 47 3.95 2.20 -2.66
CA ALA A 47 5.40 2.30 -2.62
C ALA A 47 6.04 0.92 -2.46
N GLY A 48 7.17 0.71 -3.13
CA GLY A 48 7.97 -0.51 -3.05
C GLY A 48 7.54 -1.62 -4.00
N ASP A 49 8.48 -2.53 -4.27
CA ASP A 49 8.30 -3.62 -5.23
C ASP A 49 8.05 -4.98 -4.57
N SER A 50 8.13 -5.07 -3.24
CA SER A 50 7.93 -6.32 -2.49
C SER A 50 7.46 -6.08 -1.05
N ALA A 51 7.00 -7.13 -0.37
CA ALA A 51 6.62 -7.08 1.04
C ALA A 51 7.79 -6.75 2.00
N HIS A 52 9.04 -6.88 1.53
CA HIS A 52 10.22 -6.45 2.30
C HIS A 52 10.41 -4.93 2.26
N TYR A 53 9.76 -4.23 1.32
CA TYR A 53 9.75 -2.78 1.30
C TYR A 53 8.89 -2.27 2.45
N ARG A 54 9.55 -1.61 3.40
CA ARG A 54 8.90 -1.06 4.59
C ARG A 54 7.97 0.07 4.18
N LEU A 55 6.83 0.19 4.85
CA LEU A 55 5.95 1.34 4.66
C LEU A 55 6.64 2.60 5.24
N PRO A 56 6.98 3.59 4.39
CA PRO A 56 7.58 4.84 4.86
C PRO A 56 6.66 5.49 5.90
N ARG A 57 7.25 6.10 6.94
CA ARG A 57 6.55 6.77 8.05
C ARG A 57 5.74 5.86 9.00
N VAL A 58 5.52 4.58 8.66
CA VAL A 58 4.88 3.60 9.57
C VAL A 58 5.94 2.89 10.42
N SER A 59 7.08 2.53 9.80
CA SER A 59 8.17 1.84 10.48
C SER A 59 9.49 2.58 10.24
N PRO A 60 10.05 3.31 11.23
CA PRO A 60 11.34 3.99 11.06
C PRO A 60 12.42 2.95 10.73
N ALA A 61 13.33 3.24 9.79
CA ALA A 61 14.41 2.32 9.44
C ALA A 61 15.28 2.01 10.69
N PRO A 62 15.93 0.83 10.76
CA PRO A 62 16.90 0.57 11.82
C PRO A 62 17.99 1.65 11.74
N GLY A 63 18.19 2.41 12.82
CA GLY A 63 19.11 3.56 12.83
C GLY A 63 18.45 4.93 12.64
N GLY A 64 17.12 5.03 12.58
CA GLY A 64 16.40 6.31 12.63
C GLY A 64 16.52 7.19 11.39
N ALA A 65 17.29 6.78 10.38
CA ALA A 65 17.31 7.43 9.08
C ALA A 65 15.94 7.26 8.42
N LEU A 66 15.16 8.34 8.35
CA LEU A 66 14.02 8.41 7.46
C LEU A 66 14.56 8.23 6.04
N ASP A 67 13.96 7.32 5.27
CA ASP A 67 14.19 7.26 3.84
C ASP A 67 13.81 8.63 3.23
N SER A 68 14.84 9.40 2.86
CA SER A 68 14.73 10.78 2.39
C SER A 68 13.91 10.90 1.09
N SER A 69 13.62 9.78 0.41
CA SER A 69 12.85 9.75 -0.84
C SER A 69 11.39 10.23 -0.70
N HIS A 70 10.83 10.24 0.52
CA HIS A 70 9.44 10.64 0.80
C HIS A 70 9.34 11.88 1.73
N VAL A 71 10.41 12.68 1.82
CA VAL A 71 10.40 13.93 2.60
C VAL A 71 9.78 15.04 1.75
N GLN A 72 8.71 15.62 2.27
CA GLN A 72 8.14 16.84 1.70
C GLN A 72 8.90 18.02 2.30
N TRP A 73 9.58 18.78 1.45
CA TRP A 73 10.31 19.95 1.91
C TRP A 73 9.34 21.09 2.18
N THR A 74 9.54 21.74 3.32
CA THR A 74 8.72 22.89 3.75
C THR A 74 9.62 24.06 4.09
N CYS A 75 9.21 25.28 3.73
CA CYS A 75 9.84 26.53 4.13
C CYS A 75 8.79 27.45 4.73
N SER A 76 9.10 28.11 5.85
CA SER A 76 8.19 29.09 6.45
C SER A 76 8.76 30.49 6.26
N HIS A 77 7.97 31.40 5.69
CA HIS A 77 8.34 32.79 5.49
C HIS A 77 7.11 33.69 5.66
N GLY A 78 7.23 34.74 6.49
CA GLY A 78 6.15 35.71 6.70
C GLY A 78 4.84 35.11 7.23
N GLY A 79 4.90 34.05 8.04
CA GLY A 79 3.71 33.37 8.58
C GLY A 79 3.03 32.39 7.61
N ILE A 80 3.58 32.20 6.40
CA ILE A 80 3.09 31.23 5.42
C ILE A 80 4.07 30.06 5.34
N THR A 81 3.54 28.83 5.32
CA THR A 81 4.32 27.62 5.08
C THR A 81 4.17 27.18 3.61
N LEU A 82 5.26 27.24 2.88
CA LEU A 82 5.38 26.70 1.52
C LEU A 82 5.84 25.24 1.61
N ALA A 83 5.32 24.39 0.72
CA ALA A 83 5.72 23.00 0.64
C ALA A 83 5.94 22.58 -0.82
N THR A 84 6.89 21.67 -1.06
CA THR A 84 7.04 21.06 -2.39
C THR A 84 5.79 20.29 -2.77
N ALA A 85 5.30 20.49 -3.99
CA ALA A 85 4.17 19.73 -4.51
C ALA A 85 4.53 18.25 -4.60
N LEU A 86 3.68 17.40 -4.01
CA LEU A 86 3.78 15.95 -4.17
C LEU A 86 3.22 15.54 -5.53
N ARG A 87 3.68 14.40 -6.06
CA ARG A 87 3.06 13.80 -7.26
C ARG A 87 1.57 13.51 -6.98
N SER A 88 0.74 13.62 -8.01
CA SER A 88 -0.68 13.32 -7.87
C SER A 88 -0.91 11.86 -7.46
N LEU A 89 -2.04 11.58 -6.82
CA LEU A 89 -2.43 10.20 -6.48
C LEU A 89 -2.50 9.32 -7.73
N LYS A 90 -3.04 9.85 -8.84
CA LYS A 90 -3.10 9.16 -10.13
C LYS A 90 -1.72 8.74 -10.61
N ALA A 91 -0.72 9.61 -10.47
CA ALA A 91 0.66 9.29 -10.85
C ALA A 91 1.25 8.19 -9.94
N HIS A 92 1.02 8.24 -8.63
CA HIS A 92 1.47 7.19 -7.71
C HIS A 92 0.84 5.83 -8.02
N ILE A 93 -0.46 5.78 -8.29
CA ILE A 93 -1.15 4.54 -8.66
C ILE A 93 -0.56 3.99 -9.97
N ALA A 94 -0.46 4.83 -11.01
CA ALA A 94 0.02 4.40 -12.32
C ALA A 94 1.46 3.84 -12.31
N HIS A 95 2.32 4.30 -11.38
CA HIS A 95 3.70 3.81 -11.24
C HIS A 95 3.85 2.67 -10.23
N SER A 96 2.79 2.28 -9.53
CA SER A 96 2.85 1.24 -8.50
C SER A 96 2.80 -0.16 -9.10
N LYS A 97 3.50 -1.11 -8.46
CA LYS A 97 3.37 -2.54 -8.78
C LYS A 97 1.94 -3.08 -8.61
N TRP A 98 1.13 -2.42 -7.79
CA TRP A 98 -0.27 -2.78 -7.64
C TRP A 98 -1.07 -2.58 -8.94
N ALA A 99 -0.82 -1.48 -9.66
CA ALA A 99 -1.54 -1.16 -10.89
C ALA A 99 -1.21 -2.08 -12.08
N THR A 100 -0.21 -2.97 -11.95
CA THR A 100 0.07 -3.99 -12.97
C THR A 100 -0.78 -5.26 -12.78
N ARG A 101 -1.61 -5.32 -11.74
CA ARG A 101 -2.43 -6.51 -11.43
C ARG A 101 -3.73 -6.48 -12.23
N GLY A 102 -4.10 -7.61 -12.83
CA GLY A 102 -5.25 -7.70 -13.75
C GLY A 102 -6.64 -7.45 -13.14
N TRP A 103 -6.76 -7.44 -11.81
CA TRP A 103 -8.01 -7.18 -11.08
C TRP A 103 -8.12 -5.75 -10.52
N THR A 104 -7.32 -4.83 -11.05
CA THR A 104 -7.30 -3.41 -10.63
C THR A 104 -8.01 -2.47 -11.62
N PHE A 105 -8.61 -3.03 -12.69
CA PHE A 105 -9.33 -2.33 -13.76
C PHE A 105 -10.72 -2.91 -13.97
#